data_AF-A0A7X7C196-F1
#
_entry.id   AF-A0A7X7C196-F1
#
_cell.length_a   1.000
_cell.length_b   1.000
_cell.length_c   1.000
_cell.angle_alpha   90.00
_cell.angle_beta   90.00
_cell.angle_gamma   90.00
#
_symmetry.space_group_name_H-M   'P 1'
#
loop_
_entity.id
_entity.type
_entity.pdbx_description
1 polymer ?
#
loop_
_entity_poly.entity_id
_entity_poly.type
_entity_poly.pdbx_seq_one_letter_code
_entity_poly.pdbx_strand_id
1 'polypeptide(L)'
;IYPHLHRQTAIEMMENGALLTEFKSNTNPDKHNFVRRNRIVAGMSDAVIVVESPLKGGSLITADIANSYFRDVFALPGSVKYKMSTGCNKLISDNKAVLLQNTNHFIESMGWDDDKIERKMPKQQELFPELLEDEEKVFNELQKSGTMHVNALSIELNVSVTELFMTLLELEMKNIIEALPGGMYQLV
;
A
#
# COMPACT_ATOMS: atom_id res chain seq x y z
N ILE A 1 18.10 27.33 -10.64
CA ILE A 1 17.75 26.91 -9.26
C ILE A 1 17.36 28.17 -8.49
N TYR A 2 16.20 28.16 -7.83
CA TYR A 2 15.73 29.24 -6.96
C TYR A 2 15.24 28.63 -5.63
N PRO A 3 15.53 29.27 -4.47
CA PRO A 3 16.41 30.42 -4.32
C PRO A 3 17.87 30.05 -4.64
N HIS A 4 18.68 31.04 -5.01
CA HIS A 4 20.09 30.82 -5.39
C HIS A 4 20.88 30.11 -4.28
N LEU A 5 20.53 30.39 -3.01
CA LEU A 5 21.17 29.79 -1.84
C LEU A 5 21.09 28.25 -1.82
N HIS A 6 20.05 27.66 -2.43
CA HIS A 6 19.87 26.20 -2.47
C HIS A 6 20.59 25.54 -3.65
N ARG A 7 21.46 26.26 -4.37
CA ARG A 7 22.19 25.68 -5.52
C ARG A 7 23.07 24.51 -5.10
N GLN A 8 23.77 24.63 -3.97
CA GLN A 8 24.65 23.58 -3.47
C GLN A 8 23.85 22.34 -3.05
N THR A 9 22.77 22.52 -2.28
CA THR A 9 21.84 21.45 -1.92
C THR A 9 21.25 20.75 -3.15
N ALA A 10 20.89 21.51 -4.19
CA ALA A 10 20.38 20.93 -5.43
C ALA A 10 21.41 20.06 -6.17
N ILE A 11 22.71 20.36 -6.04
CA ILE A 11 23.79 19.54 -6.59
C ILE A 11 23.94 18.26 -5.76
N GLU A 12 23.96 18.36 -4.43
CA GLU A 12 24.05 17.22 -3.52
C GLU A 12 22.88 16.24 -3.67
N MET A 13 21.66 16.77 -3.90
CA MET A 13 20.47 15.95 -4.18
C MET A 13 20.61 15.07 -5.43
N MET A 14 21.48 15.41 -6.39
CA MET A 14 21.69 14.62 -7.60
C MET A 14 22.55 13.37 -7.38
N GLU A 15 23.23 13.25 -6.22
CA GLU A 15 24.06 12.08 -5.92
C GLU A 15 23.21 10.82 -5.65
N ASN A 16 22.09 10.99 -4.93
CA ASN A 16 21.20 9.88 -4.50
C ASN A 16 19.71 10.17 -4.75
N GLY A 17 19.41 11.18 -5.55
CA GLY A 17 18.04 11.64 -5.79
C GLY A 17 17.90 12.28 -7.17
N ALA A 18 16.95 13.19 -7.31
CA ALA A 18 16.67 13.84 -8.59
C ALA A 18 16.06 15.23 -8.41
N LEU A 19 16.16 16.03 -9.48
CA LEU A 19 15.42 17.28 -9.65
C LEU A 19 14.46 17.14 -10.83
N LEU A 20 13.20 17.45 -10.59
CA LEU A 20 12.15 17.40 -11.61
C LEU A 20 11.60 18.80 -11.89
N THR A 21 11.46 19.15 -13.16
CA THR A 21 10.82 20.38 -13.61
C THR A 21 10.07 20.15 -14.91
N GLU A 22 8.91 20.79 -15.06
CA GLU A 22 8.17 20.85 -16.33
C GLU A 22 8.51 22.10 -17.17
N PHE A 23 9.30 23.00 -16.61
CA PHE A 23 9.69 24.25 -17.26
C PHE A 23 10.94 24.07 -18.12
N LYS A 24 10.98 24.77 -19.25
CA LYS A 24 12.14 24.79 -20.15
C LYS A 24 13.36 25.41 -19.47
N SER A 25 14.55 25.09 -19.98
CA SER A 25 15.80 25.75 -19.56
C SER A 25 15.68 27.27 -19.68
N ASN A 26 16.32 27.98 -18.74
CA ASN A 26 16.30 29.45 -18.63
C ASN A 26 14.93 30.08 -18.30
N THR A 27 13.94 29.28 -17.86
CA THR A 27 12.68 29.84 -17.33
C THR A 27 12.92 30.60 -16.03
N ASN A 28 12.37 31.80 -15.91
CA ASN A 28 12.44 32.60 -14.69
C ASN A 28 11.53 32.04 -13.58
N PRO A 29 11.93 32.16 -12.30
CA PRO A 29 11.15 31.70 -11.16
C PRO A 29 10.02 32.68 -10.82
N ASP A 30 9.04 32.81 -11.73
CA ASP A 30 7.88 33.68 -11.51
C ASP A 30 6.96 33.14 -10.42
N LYS A 31 6.28 34.04 -9.69
CA LYS A 31 5.39 33.68 -8.57
C LYS A 31 4.35 32.60 -8.91
N HIS A 32 3.79 32.67 -10.12
CA HIS A 32 2.78 31.70 -10.58
C HIS A 32 3.37 30.30 -10.83
N ASN A 33 4.65 30.19 -11.17
CA ASN A 33 5.32 28.91 -11.42
C ASN A 33 5.45 28.09 -10.12
N PHE A 34 5.57 28.73 -8.96
CA PHE A 34 5.61 28.02 -7.68
C PHE A 34 4.30 27.29 -7.38
N VAL A 35 3.17 27.98 -7.56
CA VAL A 35 1.84 27.39 -7.35
C VAL A 35 1.58 26.27 -8.34
N ARG A 36 1.92 26.47 -9.62
CA ARG A 36 1.80 25.43 -10.66
C ARG A 36 2.63 24.20 -10.34
N ARG A 37 3.86 24.36 -9.86
CA ARG A 37 4.76 23.24 -9.53
C ARG A 37 4.24 22.42 -8.34
N ASN A 38 3.58 23.02 -7.37
CA ASN A 38 3.13 22.32 -6.16
C ASN A 38 2.20 21.13 -6.45
N ARG A 39 1.46 21.15 -7.56
CA ARG A 39 0.65 19.99 -7.98
C ARG A 39 1.49 18.76 -8.32
N ILE A 40 2.71 18.95 -8.82
CA ILE A 40 3.63 17.84 -9.12
C ILE A 40 4.09 17.20 -7.82
N VAL A 41 4.42 18.02 -6.81
CA VAL A 41 4.76 17.53 -5.47
C VAL A 41 3.60 16.73 -4.89
N ALA A 42 2.39 17.31 -4.85
CA ALA A 42 1.21 16.63 -4.34
C ALA A 42 0.87 15.34 -5.12
N GLY A 43 1.00 15.36 -6.46
CA GLY A 43 0.67 14.20 -7.29
C GLY A 43 1.66 13.03 -7.17
N MET A 44 2.94 13.33 -6.96
CA MET A 44 4.00 12.33 -6.81
C MET A 44 4.14 11.78 -5.39
N SER A 45 3.54 12.43 -4.40
CA SER A 45 3.57 11.96 -3.01
C SER A 45 2.39 11.04 -2.71
N ASP A 46 2.66 9.99 -1.93
CA ASP A 46 1.60 9.16 -1.35
C ASP A 46 0.85 9.92 -0.25
N ALA A 47 1.58 10.72 0.54
CA ALA A 47 1.04 11.62 1.55
C ALA A 47 1.77 12.95 1.61
N VAL A 48 1.07 14.00 2.04
CA VAL A 48 1.61 15.36 2.22
C VAL A 48 1.55 15.76 3.69
N ILE A 49 2.70 16.13 4.26
CA ILE A 49 2.80 16.60 5.65
C ILE A 49 3.03 18.10 5.68
N VAL A 50 2.14 18.85 6.34
CA VAL A 50 2.29 20.29 6.59
C VAL A 50 2.80 20.51 8.01
N VAL A 51 4.06 20.92 8.12
CA VAL A 51 4.72 21.13 9.42
C VAL A 51 4.37 22.51 10.00
N GLU A 52 4.55 23.57 9.20
CA GLU A 52 4.22 24.93 9.61
C GLU A 52 3.67 25.74 8.42
N SER A 53 2.56 26.42 8.65
CA SER A 53 2.01 27.35 7.66
C SER A 53 1.01 28.34 8.28
N PRO A 54 1.06 29.63 7.94
CA PRO A 54 -0.01 30.57 8.27
C PRO A 54 -1.25 30.34 7.38
N LEU A 55 -2.40 30.91 7.73
CA LEU A 55 -3.66 30.77 6.96
C LEU A 55 -3.57 31.13 5.46
N LYS A 56 -2.61 31.95 5.03
CA LYS A 56 -2.39 32.32 3.62
C LYS A 56 -1.05 31.79 3.09
N GLY A 57 -0.55 30.70 3.66
CA GLY A 57 0.70 30.07 3.26
C GLY A 57 0.55 29.23 1.99
N GLY A 58 1.62 29.16 1.19
CA GLY A 58 1.64 28.34 -0.03
C GLY A 58 1.47 26.85 0.23
N SER A 59 1.80 26.36 1.44
CA SER A 59 1.65 24.95 1.82
C SER A 59 0.18 24.51 1.88
N LEU A 60 -0.76 25.41 2.22
CA LEU A 60 -2.19 25.09 2.22
C LEU A 60 -2.69 24.80 0.80
N ILE A 61 -2.14 25.49 -0.19
CA ILE A 61 -2.48 25.22 -1.59
C ILE A 61 -2.05 23.81 -1.96
N THR A 62 -0.85 23.38 -1.55
CA THR A 62 -0.38 22.00 -1.80
C THR A 62 -1.28 20.98 -1.08
N ALA A 63 -1.69 21.25 0.15
CA ALA A 63 -2.60 20.39 0.90
C ALA A 63 -4.00 20.29 0.26
N ASP A 64 -4.54 21.40 -0.26
CA ASP A 64 -5.81 21.40 -0.99
C ASP A 64 -5.70 20.60 -2.31
N ILE A 65 -4.58 20.74 -3.04
CA ILE A 65 -4.33 19.96 -4.25
C ILE A 65 -4.20 18.46 -3.91
N ALA A 66 -3.47 18.11 -2.85
CA ALA A 66 -3.31 16.73 -2.39
C ALA A 66 -4.67 16.09 -2.07
N ASN A 67 -5.52 16.79 -1.31
CA ASN A 67 -6.90 16.36 -1.05
C ASN A 67 -7.71 16.17 -2.34
N SER A 68 -7.56 17.07 -3.33
CA SER A 68 -8.25 16.93 -4.63
C SER A 68 -7.79 15.70 -5.45
N TYR A 69 -6.60 15.19 -5.15
CA TYR A 69 -6.04 13.97 -5.74
C TYR A 69 -6.28 12.73 -4.87
N PHE A 70 -7.09 12.86 -3.81
CA PHE A 70 -7.33 11.79 -2.84
C PHE A 70 -6.02 11.26 -2.21
N ARG A 71 -5.05 12.15 -1.98
CA ARG A 71 -3.84 11.86 -1.22
C ARG A 71 -4.05 12.18 0.24
N ASP A 72 -3.44 11.38 1.11
CA ASP A 72 -3.50 11.63 2.54
C ASP A 72 -2.75 12.92 2.89
N VAL A 73 -3.37 13.74 3.73
CA VAL A 73 -2.80 14.99 4.20
C VAL A 73 -2.69 14.94 5.71
N PHE A 74 -1.52 15.25 6.23
CA PHE A 74 -1.25 15.36 7.65
C PHE A 74 -0.82 16.78 7.99
N ALA A 75 -1.14 17.22 9.20
CA ALA A 75 -0.70 18.52 9.69
C ALA A 75 -0.20 18.40 11.13
N LEU A 76 0.92 19.06 11.41
CA LEU A 76 1.46 19.13 12.77
C LEU A 76 0.66 20.19 13.56
N PRO A 77 0.00 19.82 14.67
CA PRO A 77 -0.73 20.77 15.48
C PRO A 77 0.25 21.72 16.18
N GLY A 78 -0.19 22.95 16.46
CA GLY A 78 0.62 23.90 17.20
C GLY A 78 -0.19 24.89 18.02
N SER A 79 0.49 25.68 18.84
CA SER A 79 -0.15 26.67 19.71
C SER A 79 -0.96 27.69 18.90
N VAL A 80 -2.20 27.96 19.31
CA VAL A 80 -3.07 28.98 18.67
C VAL A 80 -2.49 30.40 18.71
N LYS A 81 -1.51 30.65 19.60
CA LYS A 81 -0.80 31.94 19.68
C LYS A 81 0.25 32.09 18.58
N TYR A 82 0.74 30.98 18.01
CA TYR A 82 1.74 31.00 16.95
C TYR A 82 1.08 31.16 15.58
N LYS A 83 1.38 32.26 14.90
CA LYS A 83 0.84 32.55 13.56
C LYS A 83 1.14 31.44 12.56
N MET A 84 2.29 30.78 12.65
CA MET A 84 2.68 29.69 11.76
C MET A 84 1.95 28.37 12.02
N SER A 85 1.24 28.23 13.14
CA SER A 85 0.42 27.04 13.42
C SER A 85 -1.02 27.22 12.95
N THR A 86 -1.44 28.45 12.62
CA THR A 86 -2.85 28.76 12.30
C THR A 86 -3.36 28.02 11.07
N GLY A 87 -2.52 27.82 10.04
CA GLY A 87 -2.88 27.07 8.84
C GLY A 87 -2.96 25.56 9.11
N CYS A 88 -2.00 25.00 9.82
CA CYS A 88 -2.02 23.58 10.22
C CYS A 88 -3.26 23.27 11.06
N ASN A 89 -3.54 24.07 12.09
CA ASN A 89 -4.72 23.90 12.94
C ASN A 89 -6.03 24.04 12.15
N LYS A 90 -6.08 24.93 11.14
CA LYS A 90 -7.25 25.09 10.28
C LYS A 90 -7.49 23.87 9.39
N LEU A 91 -6.43 23.28 8.83
CA LEU A 91 -6.54 22.04 8.05
C LEU A 91 -7.11 20.90 8.90
N ILE A 92 -6.63 20.76 10.14
CA ILE A 92 -7.12 19.77 11.10
C ILE A 92 -8.60 20.05 11.44
N SER A 93 -8.94 21.31 11.80
CA SER A 93 -10.31 21.66 12.19
C SER A 93 -11.33 21.47 11.06
N ASP A 94 -10.89 21.62 9.81
CA ASP A 94 -11.72 21.44 8.62
C ASP A 94 -11.83 19.98 8.17
N ASN A 95 -11.19 19.04 8.88
CA ASN A 95 -11.05 17.64 8.49
C ASN A 95 -10.38 17.46 7.11
N LYS A 96 -9.53 18.41 6.72
CA LYS A 96 -8.71 18.35 5.50
C LYS A 96 -7.33 17.75 5.74
N ALA A 97 -6.94 17.57 6.99
CA ALA A 97 -5.71 16.92 7.36
C ALA A 97 -5.91 16.12 8.65
N VAL A 98 -5.28 14.95 8.71
CA VAL A 98 -5.15 14.17 9.93
C VAL A 98 -4.11 14.83 10.82
N LEU A 99 -4.39 14.87 12.13
CA LEU A 99 -3.42 15.39 13.10
C LEU A 99 -2.21 14.46 13.18
N LEU A 100 -1.02 15.01 12.96
CA LEU A 100 0.23 14.27 13.10
C LEU A 100 0.72 14.31 14.55
N GLN A 101 0.70 13.15 15.23
CA GLN A 101 1.14 13.04 16.62
C GLN A 101 2.61 12.65 16.73
N ASN A 102 3.01 11.63 15.98
CA ASN A 102 4.35 11.06 15.96
C ASN A 102 4.55 10.26 14.66
N THR A 103 5.78 9.81 14.42
CA THR A 103 6.15 9.07 13.19
C THR A 103 5.49 7.68 13.12
N ASN A 104 5.34 6.98 14.24
CA ASN A 104 4.74 5.63 14.24
C ASN A 104 3.27 5.68 13.82
N HIS A 105 2.51 6.63 14.38
CA HIS A 105 1.13 6.87 13.98
C HIS A 105 1.00 7.19 12.48
N PHE A 106 1.97 7.90 11.90
CA PHE A 106 1.99 8.15 10.46
C PHE A 106 2.22 6.88 9.65
N ILE A 107 3.22 6.06 10.02
CA ILE A 107 3.51 4.78 9.37
C ILE A 107 2.29 3.85 9.44
N GLU A 108 1.66 3.73 10.62
CA GLU A 108 0.44 2.95 10.83
C GLU A 108 -0.72 3.46 9.97
N SER A 109 -0.94 4.78 9.93
CA SER A 109 -2.00 5.40 9.12
C SER A 109 -1.82 5.16 7.62
N MET A 110 -0.56 5.16 7.16
CA MET A 110 -0.21 4.87 5.77
C MET A 110 -0.21 3.37 5.44
N GLY A 111 -0.31 2.51 6.45
CA GLY A 111 -0.18 1.06 6.27
C GLY A 111 1.23 0.64 5.84
N TRP A 112 2.26 1.40 6.21
CA TRP A 112 3.66 1.15 5.86
C TRP A 112 4.39 0.25 6.87
N ASP A 113 3.67 -0.32 7.84
CA ASP A 113 4.23 -1.37 8.69
C ASP A 113 4.41 -2.66 7.89
N ASP A 114 5.64 -2.89 7.44
CA ASP A 114 6.07 -4.12 6.76
C ASP A 114 5.78 -5.39 7.58
N ASP A 115 5.67 -5.28 8.92
CA ASP A 115 5.39 -6.41 9.82
C ASP A 115 3.97 -7.01 9.65
N LYS A 116 3.03 -6.29 9.00
CA LYS A 116 1.68 -6.80 8.71
C LYS A 116 1.51 -7.31 7.29
N ILE A 117 2.45 -7.00 6.41
CA ILE A 117 2.58 -7.76 5.17
C ILE A 117 3.29 -9.03 5.60
N GLU A 118 2.52 -10.00 6.10
CA GLU A 118 2.92 -11.39 6.03
C GLU A 118 3.23 -11.63 4.56
N ARG A 119 4.51 -11.43 4.18
CA ARG A 119 5.09 -12.13 3.06
C ARG A 119 4.85 -13.56 3.46
N LYS A 120 3.78 -14.17 2.92
CA LYS A 120 3.59 -15.61 2.95
C LYS A 120 4.89 -16.15 2.37
N MET A 121 5.88 -16.39 3.23
CA MET A 121 7.04 -17.16 2.87
C MET A 121 6.42 -18.41 2.27
N PRO A 122 6.78 -18.81 1.05
CA PRO A 122 6.28 -20.06 0.51
C PRO A 122 6.60 -21.10 1.58
N LYS A 123 5.56 -21.60 2.27
CA LYS A 123 5.72 -22.64 3.26
C LYS A 123 6.33 -23.77 2.45
N GLN A 124 7.56 -24.12 2.78
CA GLN A 124 8.26 -25.20 2.11
C GLN A 124 7.34 -26.42 2.21
N GLN A 125 6.76 -26.82 1.09
CA GLN A 125 5.98 -28.04 1.01
C GLN A 125 6.89 -29.15 1.51
N GLU A 126 6.44 -29.92 2.50
CA GLU A 126 7.13 -31.14 2.85
C GLU A 126 7.22 -31.97 1.55
N LEU A 127 8.44 -32.30 1.13
CA LEU A 127 8.68 -32.99 -0.15
C LEU A 127 7.98 -34.37 -0.22
N PHE A 128 7.54 -34.89 0.93
CA PHE A 128 6.84 -36.16 1.08
C PHE A 128 5.87 -36.09 2.27
N PRO A 129 4.65 -35.55 2.12
CA PRO A 129 3.64 -35.74 3.15
C PRO A 129 3.32 -37.24 3.25
N GLU A 130 3.25 -37.77 4.47
CA GLU A 130 2.69 -39.10 4.70
C GLU A 130 1.18 -39.03 4.37
N LEU A 131 0.86 -39.41 3.14
CA LEU A 131 -0.51 -39.48 2.65
C LEU A 131 -1.08 -40.89 2.91
N LEU A 132 -2.30 -40.93 3.42
CA LEU A 132 -3.09 -42.16 3.43
C LEU A 132 -3.54 -42.51 1.99
N GLU A 133 -3.91 -43.77 1.76
CA GLU A 133 -4.31 -44.26 0.43
C GLU A 133 -5.42 -43.41 -0.23
N ASP A 134 -6.33 -42.84 0.56
CA ASP A 134 -7.42 -42.01 0.05
C ASP A 134 -6.97 -40.56 -0.26
N GLU A 135 -6.03 -40.02 0.52
CA GLU A 135 -5.43 -38.71 0.27
C GLU A 135 -4.55 -38.73 -1.00
N GLU A 136 -3.81 -39.82 -1.21
CA GLU A 136 -2.95 -40.01 -2.39
C GLU A 136 -3.76 -40.04 -3.70
N LYS A 137 -4.96 -40.63 -3.68
CA LYS A 137 -5.87 -40.64 -4.83
C LYS A 137 -6.32 -39.23 -5.21
N VAL A 138 -6.72 -38.42 -4.21
CA VAL A 138 -7.14 -37.02 -4.41
C VAL A 138 -5.97 -36.19 -4.93
N PHE A 139 -4.78 -36.35 -4.34
CA PHE A 139 -3.57 -35.64 -4.75
C PHE A 139 -3.21 -35.94 -6.21
N ASN A 140 -3.17 -37.22 -6.59
CA ASN A 140 -2.86 -37.64 -7.95
C ASN A 140 -3.86 -37.12 -8.99
N GLU A 141 -5.15 -37.01 -8.61
CA GLU A 141 -6.17 -36.51 -9.53
C GLU A 141 -6.05 -35.00 -9.73
N LEU A 142 -5.86 -34.23 -8.65
CA LEU A 142 -5.60 -32.79 -8.73
C LEU A 142 -4.27 -32.48 -9.44
N GLN A 143 -3.26 -33.35 -9.35
CA GLN A 143 -1.99 -33.19 -10.08
C GLN A 143 -2.17 -33.36 -11.61
N LYS A 144 -3.05 -34.26 -12.05
CA LYS A 144 -3.31 -34.50 -13.48
C LYS A 144 -4.22 -33.45 -14.08
N SER A 145 -5.30 -33.13 -13.38
CA SER A 145 -6.44 -32.37 -13.92
C SER A 145 -6.42 -30.90 -13.48
N GLY A 146 -5.56 -30.53 -12.53
CA GLY A 146 -5.46 -29.17 -11.99
C GLY A 146 -6.62 -28.84 -11.04
N THR A 147 -7.19 -27.65 -11.17
CA THR A 147 -8.30 -27.19 -10.34
C THR A 147 -9.59 -27.95 -10.66
N MET A 148 -10.20 -28.61 -9.67
CA MET A 148 -11.42 -29.41 -9.87
C MET A 148 -12.52 -29.09 -8.87
N HIS A 149 -13.78 -29.24 -9.30
CA HIS A 149 -14.95 -29.13 -8.41
C HIS A 149 -15.12 -30.40 -7.58
N VAL A 150 -15.60 -30.27 -6.33
CA VAL A 150 -15.84 -31.43 -5.42
C VAL A 150 -16.69 -32.53 -6.06
N ASN A 151 -17.73 -32.16 -6.81
CA ASN A 151 -18.57 -33.14 -7.54
C ASN A 151 -17.81 -33.88 -8.65
N ALA A 152 -16.85 -33.23 -9.32
CA ALA A 152 -16.06 -33.88 -10.36
C ALA A 152 -15.06 -34.87 -9.74
N LEU A 153 -14.43 -34.48 -8.63
CA LEU A 153 -13.57 -35.38 -7.84
C LEU A 153 -14.35 -36.59 -7.32
N SER A 154 -15.60 -36.39 -6.86
CA SER A 154 -16.46 -37.48 -6.41
C SER A 154 -16.76 -38.49 -7.52
N ILE A 155 -16.96 -38.03 -8.76
CA ILE A 155 -17.19 -38.90 -9.92
C ILE A 155 -15.91 -39.66 -10.28
N GLU A 156 -14.79 -38.97 -10.38
CA GLU A 156 -13.52 -39.57 -10.86
C GLU A 156 -12.95 -40.59 -9.87
N LEU A 157 -13.06 -40.29 -8.57
CA LEU A 157 -12.58 -41.15 -7.50
C LEU A 157 -13.59 -42.23 -7.10
N ASN A 158 -14.84 -42.13 -7.58
CA ASN A 158 -15.96 -42.98 -7.20
C ASN A 158 -16.16 -43.05 -5.67
N VAL A 159 -16.02 -41.90 -5.01
CA VAL A 159 -16.19 -41.69 -3.56
C VAL A 159 -17.33 -40.72 -3.33
N SER A 160 -18.12 -40.93 -2.27
CA SER A 160 -19.21 -40.00 -1.96
C SER A 160 -18.66 -38.62 -1.58
N VAL A 161 -19.38 -37.56 -1.95
CA VAL A 161 -18.98 -36.18 -1.60
C VAL A 161 -18.78 -36.02 -0.09
N THR A 162 -19.56 -36.72 0.73
CA THR A 162 -19.47 -36.68 2.20
C THR A 162 -18.15 -37.25 2.72
N GLU A 163 -17.69 -38.38 2.18
CA GLU A 163 -16.39 -38.97 2.55
C GLU A 163 -15.25 -38.10 2.02
N LEU A 164 -15.39 -37.59 0.79
CA LEU A 164 -14.39 -36.75 0.16
C LEU A 164 -14.13 -35.45 0.94
N PHE A 165 -15.15 -34.86 1.57
CA PHE A 165 -14.98 -33.66 2.39
C PHE A 165 -14.04 -33.87 3.57
N MET A 166 -14.04 -35.06 4.20
CA MET A 166 -13.12 -35.35 5.29
C MET A 166 -11.68 -35.41 4.80
N THR A 167 -11.44 -36.09 3.67
CA THR A 167 -10.12 -36.18 3.04
C THR A 167 -9.62 -34.81 2.54
N LEU A 168 -10.50 -34.00 1.94
CA LEU A 168 -10.16 -32.65 1.49
C LEU A 168 -9.82 -31.73 2.67
N LEU A 169 -10.55 -31.84 3.78
CA LEU A 169 -10.24 -31.09 5.00
C LEU A 169 -8.88 -31.47 5.59
N GLU A 170 -8.55 -32.77 5.62
CA GLU A 170 -7.25 -33.26 6.07
C GLU A 170 -6.10 -32.76 5.18
N LEU A 171 -6.28 -32.82 3.86
CA LEU A 171 -5.32 -32.29 2.89
C LEU A 171 -5.14 -30.77 2.97
N GLU A 172 -6.22 -30.03 3.25
CA GLU A 172 -6.20 -28.58 3.48
C GLU A 172 -5.46 -28.26 4.78
N MET A 173 -5.69 -29.03 5.84
CA MET A 173 -4.95 -28.92 7.11
C MET A 173 -3.45 -29.22 6.95
N LYS A 174 -3.10 -30.19 6.09
CA LYS A 174 -1.72 -30.50 5.70
C LYS A 174 -1.13 -29.46 4.73
N ASN A 175 -1.91 -28.47 4.32
CA ASN A 175 -1.50 -27.38 3.43
C ASN A 175 -1.01 -27.88 2.06
N ILE A 176 -1.61 -28.98 1.59
CA ILE A 176 -1.34 -29.62 0.28
C ILE A 176 -2.32 -29.10 -0.78
N ILE A 177 -3.57 -28.81 -0.38
CA ILE A 177 -4.61 -28.26 -1.25
C ILE A 177 -5.17 -26.95 -0.71
N GLU A 178 -5.71 -26.12 -1.60
CA GLU A 178 -6.40 -24.88 -1.29
C GLU A 178 -7.85 -24.93 -1.79
N ALA A 179 -8.80 -24.54 -0.94
CA ALA A 179 -10.20 -24.37 -1.31
C ALA A 179 -10.43 -22.99 -1.96
N LEU A 180 -10.95 -23.00 -3.18
CA LEU A 180 -11.35 -21.82 -3.92
C LEU A 180 -12.86 -21.59 -3.85
N PRO A 181 -13.34 -20.35 -4.06
CA PRO A 181 -14.77 -20.05 -4.12
C PRO A 181 -15.51 -20.95 -5.12
N GLY A 182 -16.69 -21.41 -4.73
CA GLY A 182 -17.53 -22.27 -5.57
C GLY A 182 -17.23 -23.77 -5.47
N GLY A 183 -16.59 -24.24 -4.39
CA GLY A 183 -16.37 -25.67 -4.16
C GLY A 183 -15.30 -26.28 -5.05
N MET A 184 -14.35 -25.45 -5.48
CA MET A 184 -13.22 -25.82 -6.32
C MET A 184 -12.00 -26.05 -5.44
N TYR A 185 -11.17 -27.04 -5.77
CA TYR A 185 -9.96 -27.38 -5.03
C TYR A 185 -8.77 -27.45 -6.00
N GLN A 186 -7.60 -27.00 -5.56
CA GLN A 186 -6.35 -27.09 -6.31
C GLN A 186 -5.19 -27.45 -5.38
N LEU A 187 -4.10 -27.97 -5.94
CA LEU A 187 -2.84 -28.10 -5.19
C LEU A 187 -2.28 -26.70 -4.89
N VAL A 188 -1.69 -26.53 -3.69
CA VAL A 188 -0.98 -25.31 -3.27
C VAL A 188 0.32 -25.13 -4.07
#